data_AF-I4APF5-F1
#
_entry.id   AF-I4APF5-F1
#
_cell.length_a   1.000
_cell.length_b   1.000
_cell.length_c   1.000
_cell.angle_alpha   90.00
_cell.angle_beta   90.00
_cell.angle_gamma   90.00
#
_symmetry.space_group_name_H-M   'P 1'
#
loop_
_entity.id
_entity.type
_entity.pdbx_description
1 polymer ?
#
loop_
_entity_poly.entity_id
_entity_poly.type
_entity_poly.pdbx_seq_one_letter_code
_entity_poly.pdbx_strand_id
1 'polypeptide(L)'
;MFDFDFRFLNTDNKPTSFFDKQGSIEDEGVYFAGEILAFEDIQEVVRHRNRLSFILEADARTAIDEFLLPDFNGFMIRVNEDEAFDIKSMIDRKYTQIQVEKRKEELKSQDELHNFRKAECPTCKSHLDLSYLKPTKYIFCRYCDSIFNKYGNYTDLNDYKICPVCNYYNRLQITPRVEAYFYGKEDKAFSFEKAYQCDSCTERELRPRFWKNAPFVVGAITDFIAKNRIETDIDSSYAELTKANLLGYWGQIEEAKPLYESMFLYVKDQPGVLYDFGKAYLDSALLLLEDAEFTGDEAAMPYIREAVRWLSRSIQMCSNYQPAIKLFEDNEELEYEIDDDFEDNDY
;
A
#
# COMPACT_ATOMS: atom_id res chain seq x y z
N MET A 1 -3.31 -26.60 11.07
CA MET A 1 -2.82 -26.03 12.32
C MET A 1 -1.48 -25.37 12.06
N PHE A 2 -1.38 -24.08 12.34
CA PHE A 2 -0.14 -23.30 12.29
C PHE A 2 -0.02 -22.53 13.59
N ASP A 3 1.04 -22.77 14.35
CA ASP A 3 1.25 -22.16 15.66
C ASP A 3 2.17 -20.95 15.53
N PHE A 4 1.94 -19.92 16.34
CA PHE A 4 2.76 -18.71 16.34
C PHE A 4 2.81 -18.06 17.72
N ASP A 5 3.88 -17.30 17.97
CA ASP A 5 4.05 -16.50 19.17
C ASP A 5 3.57 -15.07 18.92
N PHE A 6 2.87 -14.50 19.91
CA PHE A 6 2.36 -13.14 19.79
C PHE A 6 2.29 -12.38 21.12
N ARG A 7 2.13 -11.06 21.03
CA ARG A 7 1.76 -10.19 22.15
C ARG A 7 0.67 -9.23 21.73
N PHE A 8 -0.35 -9.07 22.58
CA PHE A 8 -1.30 -7.97 22.40
C PHE A 8 -0.61 -6.62 22.54
N LEU A 9 -1.04 -5.65 21.75
CA LEU A 9 -0.57 -4.27 21.78
C LEU A 9 -1.66 -3.36 22.35
N ASN A 10 -1.25 -2.34 23.10
CA ASN A 10 -2.14 -1.27 23.54
C ASN A 10 -2.26 -0.16 22.47
N THR A 11 -3.01 0.90 22.79
CA THR A 11 -3.18 2.09 21.94
C THR A 11 -1.86 2.81 21.61
N ASP A 12 -0.84 2.69 22.46
CA ASP A 12 0.50 3.25 22.25
C ASP A 12 1.41 2.32 21.43
N ASN A 13 0.88 1.25 20.83
CA ASN A 13 1.65 0.24 20.10
C ASN A 13 2.71 -0.49 20.95
N LYS A 14 2.51 -0.55 22.28
CA LYS A 14 3.39 -1.26 23.22
C LYS A 14 2.79 -2.61 23.63
N PRO A 15 3.62 -3.66 23.79
CA PRO A 15 3.15 -4.93 24.31
C PRO A 15 2.48 -4.79 25.68
N THR A 16 1.32 -5.41 25.86
CA THR A 16 0.60 -5.46 27.15
C THR A 16 1.23 -6.44 28.16
N SER A 17 2.14 -7.30 27.69
CA SER A 17 2.81 -8.32 28.49
C SER A 17 4.30 -8.46 28.13
N PHE A 18 5.08 -8.97 29.08
CA PHE A 18 6.53 -9.18 28.92
C PHE A 18 6.88 -10.45 28.13
N PHE A 19 6.05 -11.48 28.23
CA PHE A 19 6.25 -12.78 27.59
C PHE A 19 5.32 -12.93 26.40
N ASP A 20 5.79 -13.66 25.39
CA ASP A 20 4.94 -14.06 24.27
C ASP A 20 3.85 -15.04 24.75
N LYS A 21 2.66 -14.90 24.17
CA LYS A 21 1.55 -15.83 24.27
C LYS A 21 1.55 -16.72 23.03
N GLN A 22 1.00 -17.93 23.15
CA GLN A 22 0.86 -18.85 22.02
C GLN A 22 -0.50 -18.65 21.34
N GLY A 23 -0.48 -18.55 20.02
CA GLY A 23 -1.66 -18.58 19.15
C GLY A 23 -1.58 -19.72 18.13
N SER A 24 -2.73 -20.10 17.58
CA SER A 24 -2.82 -21.09 16.51
C SER A 24 -3.87 -20.68 15.47
N ILE A 25 -3.62 -21.05 14.21
CA ILE A 25 -4.59 -20.93 13.11
C ILE A 25 -5.11 -22.33 12.80
N GLU A 26 -6.41 -22.52 13.00
CA GLU A 26 -7.12 -23.78 12.81
C GLU A 26 -8.23 -23.61 11.76
N ASP A 27 -9.10 -24.62 11.59
CA ASP A 27 -10.12 -24.58 10.55
C ASP A 27 -11.33 -23.72 10.97
N GLU A 28 -11.61 -23.66 12.27
CA GLU A 28 -12.72 -22.92 12.88
C GLU A 28 -12.40 -21.42 13.08
N GLY A 29 -11.13 -21.08 13.29
CA GLY A 29 -10.74 -19.70 13.59
C GLY A 29 -9.27 -19.54 13.98
N VAL A 30 -8.99 -18.39 14.59
CA VAL A 30 -7.68 -18.05 15.15
C VAL A 30 -7.79 -18.12 16.67
N TYR A 31 -6.96 -18.96 17.28
CA TYR A 31 -6.89 -19.06 18.73
C TYR A 31 -5.83 -18.10 19.28
N PHE A 32 -6.21 -17.32 20.29
CA PHE A 32 -5.34 -16.42 21.02
C PHE A 32 -5.32 -16.81 22.49
N ALA A 33 -4.25 -17.48 22.93
CA ALA A 33 -4.12 -17.98 24.31
C ALA A 33 -5.31 -18.88 24.75
N GLY A 34 -5.84 -19.69 23.84
CA GLY A 34 -6.94 -20.63 24.08
C GLY A 34 -8.33 -20.09 23.73
N GLU A 35 -8.47 -18.78 23.53
CA GLU A 35 -9.74 -18.16 23.13
C GLU A 35 -9.86 -18.09 21.60
N ILE A 36 -11.02 -18.45 21.05
CA ILE A 36 -11.25 -18.48 19.61
C ILE A 36 -11.80 -17.15 19.09
N LEU A 37 -11.22 -16.67 17.99
CA LEU A 37 -11.81 -15.71 17.07
C LEU A 37 -12.24 -16.44 15.81
N ALA A 38 -13.55 -16.59 15.59
CA ALA A 38 -14.04 -17.25 14.38
C ALA A 38 -13.70 -16.41 13.14
N PHE A 39 -13.41 -17.07 12.01
CA PHE A 39 -13.13 -16.33 10.77
C PHE A 39 -14.32 -15.50 10.30
N GLU A 40 -15.56 -15.87 10.66
CA GLU A 40 -16.76 -15.11 10.31
C GLU A 40 -16.85 -13.74 10.99
N ASP A 41 -16.19 -13.59 12.15
CA ASP A 41 -16.20 -12.37 12.95
C ASP A 41 -15.13 -11.36 12.48
N ILE A 42 -14.25 -11.76 11.56
CA ILE A 42 -13.17 -10.95 11.03
C ILE A 42 -13.66 -10.16 9.82
N GLN A 43 -13.70 -8.84 9.95
CA GLN A 43 -13.95 -7.93 8.83
C GLN A 43 -12.67 -7.77 7.98
N GLU A 44 -11.56 -7.46 8.65
CA GLU A 44 -10.28 -7.21 8.00
C GLU A 44 -9.08 -7.50 8.91
N VAL A 45 -7.97 -7.95 8.32
CA VAL A 45 -6.67 -7.98 9.01
C VAL A 45 -5.69 -7.08 8.25
N VAL A 46 -5.20 -6.04 8.91
CA VAL A 46 -4.19 -5.12 8.36
C VAL A 46 -2.83 -5.47 8.91
N ARG A 47 -1.81 -5.52 8.05
CA ARG A 47 -0.43 -5.79 8.48
C ARG A 47 0.44 -4.56 8.29
N HIS A 48 1.16 -4.20 9.35
CA HIS A 48 2.27 -3.26 9.28
C HIS A 48 3.52 -3.90 9.89
N ARG A 49 4.42 -4.38 9.02
CA ARG A 49 5.60 -5.18 9.40
C ARG A 49 5.19 -6.40 10.23
N ASN A 50 5.62 -6.45 11.49
CA ASN A 50 5.35 -7.53 12.42
C ASN A 50 4.14 -7.25 13.34
N ARG A 51 3.32 -6.26 12.98
CA ARG A 51 2.07 -5.92 13.67
C ARG A 51 0.90 -6.31 12.81
N LEU A 52 -0.09 -6.94 13.42
CA LEU A 52 -1.35 -7.31 12.79
C LEU A 52 -2.47 -6.63 13.57
N SER A 53 -3.28 -5.85 12.87
CA SER A 53 -4.49 -5.22 13.39
C SER A 53 -5.68 -6.01 12.89
N PHE A 54 -6.48 -6.51 13.81
CA PHE A 54 -7.71 -7.23 13.52
C PHE A 54 -8.88 -6.26 13.67
N ILE A 55 -9.67 -6.13 12.62
CA ILE A 55 -10.91 -5.35 12.56
C ILE A 55 -12.05 -6.37 12.53
N LEU A 56 -12.97 -6.24 13.48
CA LEU A 56 -14.06 -7.20 13.68
C LEU A 56 -15.35 -6.66 13.07
N GLU A 57 -16.26 -7.56 12.73
CA GLU A 57 -17.63 -7.21 12.36
C GLU A 57 -18.36 -6.54 13.54
N ALA A 58 -19.27 -5.60 13.25
CA ALA A 58 -19.87 -4.73 14.26
C ALA A 58 -20.65 -5.46 15.37
N ASP A 59 -21.13 -6.67 15.09
CA ASP A 59 -21.89 -7.53 15.98
C ASP A 59 -21.09 -8.74 16.51
N ALA A 60 -19.80 -8.83 16.18
CA ALA A 60 -18.91 -9.86 16.69
C ALA A 60 -18.85 -9.79 18.23
N ARG A 61 -19.12 -10.92 18.89
CA ARG A 61 -18.93 -11.09 20.34
C ARG A 61 -17.85 -12.12 20.56
N THR A 62 -16.72 -11.71 21.10
CA THR A 62 -15.54 -12.56 21.13
C THR A 62 -15.01 -12.70 22.54
N ALA A 63 -14.37 -13.83 22.86
CA ALA A 63 -13.74 -14.00 24.16
C ALA A 63 -12.48 -13.11 24.35
N ILE A 64 -12.11 -12.35 23.32
CA ILE A 64 -11.01 -11.38 23.31
C ILE A 64 -11.48 -9.92 23.48
N ASP A 65 -12.74 -9.71 23.88
CA ASP A 65 -13.33 -8.38 24.13
C ASP A 65 -12.50 -7.53 25.11
N GLU A 66 -11.77 -8.15 26.05
CA GLU A 66 -10.88 -7.44 26.99
C GLU A 66 -9.65 -6.81 26.34
N PHE A 67 -9.29 -7.23 25.11
CA PHE A 67 -8.15 -6.72 24.35
C PHE A 67 -8.56 -5.75 23.25
N LEU A 68 -9.85 -5.47 23.11
CA LEU A 68 -10.33 -4.46 22.17
C LEU A 68 -9.77 -3.09 22.56
N LEU A 69 -9.38 -2.34 21.54
CA LEU A 69 -8.89 -0.98 21.72
C LEU A 69 -10.08 -0.05 21.99
N PRO A 70 -9.94 0.96 22.86
CA PRO A 70 -10.97 1.96 23.08
C PRO A 70 -11.40 2.61 21.76
N ASP A 71 -12.71 2.79 21.58
CA ASP A 71 -13.32 3.43 20.40
C ASP A 71 -13.03 2.74 19.06
N PHE A 72 -12.56 1.49 19.08
CA PHE A 72 -12.22 0.73 17.89
C PHE A 72 -12.74 -0.71 18.00
N ASN A 73 -13.47 -1.19 16.98
CA ASN A 73 -13.97 -2.55 16.95
C ASN A 73 -12.88 -3.54 16.50
N GLY A 74 -11.80 -3.61 17.28
CA GLY A 74 -10.64 -4.40 16.91
C GLY A 74 -9.52 -4.36 17.93
N PHE A 75 -8.50 -5.17 17.68
CA PHE A 75 -7.32 -5.27 18.54
C PHE A 75 -6.06 -5.40 17.69
N MET A 76 -4.91 -5.24 18.33
CA MET A 76 -3.61 -5.35 17.68
C MET A 76 -2.75 -6.40 18.36
N ILE A 77 -1.99 -7.15 17.55
CA ILE A 77 -0.96 -8.06 18.02
C ILE A 77 0.38 -7.75 17.35
N ARG A 78 1.44 -8.10 18.06
CA ARG A 78 2.80 -8.19 17.53
C ARG A 78 3.17 -9.66 17.42
N VAL A 79 3.72 -10.04 16.28
CA VAL A 79 4.24 -11.39 15.98
C VAL A 79 5.71 -11.30 15.56
N ASN A 80 6.32 -12.42 15.21
CA ASN A 80 7.63 -12.45 14.55
C ASN A 80 7.53 -11.82 13.15
N GLU A 81 8.52 -11.00 12.78
CA GLU A 81 8.48 -10.25 11.51
C GLU A 81 8.47 -11.19 10.28
N ASP A 82 9.21 -12.30 10.37
CA ASP A 82 9.33 -13.30 9.29
C ASP A 82 8.03 -14.11 9.10
N GLU A 83 7.21 -14.25 10.14
CA GLU A 83 5.95 -15.02 10.11
C GLU A 83 4.74 -14.13 9.81
N ALA A 84 4.88 -12.81 9.95
CA ALA A 84 3.76 -11.87 9.89
C ALA A 84 3.02 -11.91 8.54
N PHE A 85 3.73 -12.15 7.43
CA PHE A 85 3.10 -12.32 6.12
C PHE A 85 2.27 -13.61 6.06
N ASP A 86 2.83 -14.71 6.53
CA ASP A 86 2.23 -16.04 6.44
C ASP A 86 1.00 -16.13 7.34
N ILE A 87 1.11 -15.65 8.59
CA ILE A 87 -0.02 -15.59 9.53
C ILE A 87 -1.16 -14.78 8.91
N LYS A 88 -0.88 -13.56 8.44
CA LYS A 88 -1.89 -12.71 7.79
C LYS A 88 -2.52 -13.40 6.59
N SER A 89 -1.70 -13.96 5.68
CA SER A 89 -2.18 -14.60 4.45
C SER A 89 -3.05 -15.83 4.73
N MET A 90 -2.69 -16.63 5.74
CA MET A 90 -3.49 -17.79 6.15
C MET A 90 -4.86 -17.37 6.69
N ILE A 91 -4.91 -16.31 7.50
CA ILE A 91 -6.16 -15.76 8.03
C ILE A 91 -6.99 -15.16 6.91
N ASP A 92 -6.39 -14.30 6.08
CA ASP A 92 -7.05 -13.66 4.94
C ASP A 92 -7.70 -14.69 4.02
N ARG A 93 -6.97 -15.75 3.67
CA ARG A 93 -7.51 -16.82 2.83
C ARG A 93 -8.81 -17.40 3.38
N LYS A 94 -8.87 -17.64 4.70
CA LYS A 94 -10.01 -18.29 5.35
C LYS A 94 -11.22 -17.35 5.44
N TYR A 95 -11.06 -16.15 6.00
CA TYR A 95 -12.22 -15.26 6.17
C TYR A 95 -12.73 -14.70 4.84
N THR A 96 -11.84 -14.42 3.88
CA THR A 96 -12.26 -13.92 2.56
C THR A 96 -13.00 -14.97 1.74
N GLN A 97 -12.67 -16.27 1.92
CA GLN A 97 -13.43 -17.36 1.33
C GLN A 97 -14.88 -17.34 1.81
N ILE A 98 -15.08 -17.16 3.13
CA ILE A 98 -16.41 -17.08 3.74
C ILE A 98 -17.17 -15.86 3.20
N GLN A 99 -16.55 -14.68 3.19
CA GLN A 99 -17.17 -13.45 2.68
C GLN A 99 -17.63 -13.60 1.21
N VAL A 100 -16.78 -14.18 0.35
CA VAL A 100 -17.12 -14.39 -1.07
C VAL A 100 -18.25 -15.40 -1.26
N GLU A 101 -18.32 -16.48 -0.48
CA GLU A 101 -19.44 -17.42 -0.58
C GLU A 101 -20.74 -16.84 0.02
N LYS A 102 -20.69 -16.08 1.12
CA LYS A 102 -21.85 -15.31 1.63
C LYS A 102 -22.39 -14.36 0.55
N ARG A 103 -21.49 -13.61 -0.11
CA ARG A 103 -21.87 -12.71 -1.21
C ARG A 103 -22.54 -13.42 -2.37
N LYS A 104 -22.04 -14.60 -2.76
CA LYS A 104 -22.64 -15.42 -3.81
C LYS A 104 -24.06 -15.85 -3.47
N GLU A 105 -24.31 -16.22 -2.21
CA GLU A 105 -25.64 -16.59 -1.73
C GLU A 105 -26.60 -15.38 -1.72
N GLU A 106 -26.13 -14.21 -1.29
CA GLU A 106 -26.87 -12.95 -1.37
C GLU A 106 -27.29 -12.63 -2.82
N LEU A 107 -26.35 -12.64 -3.77
CA LEU A 107 -26.64 -12.38 -5.18
C LEU A 107 -27.60 -13.41 -5.76
N LYS A 108 -27.47 -14.67 -5.36
CA LYS A 108 -28.42 -15.73 -5.76
C LYS A 108 -29.82 -15.45 -5.23
N SER A 109 -29.96 -14.97 -3.99
CA SER A 109 -31.26 -14.59 -3.42
C SER A 109 -31.90 -13.37 -4.08
N GLN A 110 -31.08 -12.51 -4.69
CA GLN A 110 -31.49 -11.30 -5.40
C GLN A 110 -31.76 -11.55 -6.91
N ASP A 111 -31.60 -12.78 -7.40
CA ASP A 111 -31.63 -13.15 -8.83
C ASP A 111 -30.53 -12.47 -9.67
N GLU A 112 -29.46 -12.04 -9.02
CA GLU A 112 -28.32 -11.32 -9.60
C GLU A 112 -27.05 -12.18 -9.66
N LEU A 113 -27.18 -13.52 -9.57
CA LEU A 113 -26.04 -14.45 -9.59
C LEU A 113 -25.17 -14.30 -10.86
N HIS A 114 -25.74 -13.81 -11.96
CA HIS A 114 -25.02 -13.55 -13.21
C HIS A 114 -23.94 -12.45 -13.07
N ASN A 115 -24.05 -11.58 -12.07
CA ASN A 115 -23.06 -10.55 -11.75
C ASN A 115 -21.92 -11.06 -10.86
N PHE A 116 -22.04 -12.26 -10.28
CA PHE A 116 -21.05 -12.80 -9.35
C PHE A 116 -19.75 -13.14 -10.07
N ARG A 117 -18.65 -12.54 -9.61
CA ARG A 117 -17.30 -12.84 -10.10
C ARG A 117 -16.34 -12.92 -8.92
N LYS A 118 -15.44 -13.88 -8.96
CA LYS A 118 -14.37 -14.01 -7.96
C LYS A 118 -13.02 -14.28 -8.60
N ALA A 119 -11.96 -13.89 -7.90
CA ALA A 119 -10.59 -14.27 -8.21
C ALA A 119 -9.87 -14.74 -6.94
N GLU A 120 -8.81 -15.52 -7.10
CA GLU A 120 -7.90 -15.87 -6.01
C GLU A 120 -6.58 -15.13 -6.25
N CYS A 121 -6.07 -14.43 -5.24
CA CYS A 121 -4.78 -13.77 -5.33
C CYS A 121 -3.66 -14.83 -5.41
N PRO A 122 -2.75 -14.75 -6.41
CA PRO A 122 -1.67 -15.73 -6.51
C PRO A 122 -0.69 -15.63 -5.32
N THR A 123 -0.50 -14.44 -4.73
CA THR A 123 0.44 -14.13 -3.63
C THR A 123 -0.02 -14.69 -2.30
N CYS A 124 -1.10 -14.14 -1.76
CA CYS A 124 -1.57 -14.41 -0.40
C CYS A 124 -2.74 -15.40 -0.37
N LYS A 125 -3.22 -15.86 -1.54
CA LYS A 125 -4.33 -16.82 -1.69
C LYS A 125 -5.69 -16.33 -1.16
N SER A 126 -5.83 -15.04 -0.88
CA SER A 126 -7.12 -14.44 -0.52
C SER A 126 -8.10 -14.47 -1.68
N HIS A 127 -9.38 -14.63 -1.37
CA HIS A 127 -10.46 -14.57 -2.34
C HIS A 127 -10.94 -13.12 -2.50
N LEU A 128 -11.00 -12.67 -3.75
CA LEU A 128 -11.43 -11.33 -4.12
C LEU A 128 -12.84 -11.41 -4.70
N ASP A 129 -13.77 -10.65 -4.12
CA ASP A 129 -15.05 -10.37 -4.77
C ASP A 129 -14.85 -9.33 -5.87
N LEU A 130 -15.22 -9.69 -7.10
CA LEU A 130 -15.14 -8.83 -8.28
C LEU A 130 -16.53 -8.63 -8.91
N SER A 131 -17.59 -8.92 -8.14
CA SER A 131 -18.97 -8.77 -8.59
C SER A 131 -19.24 -7.31 -8.99
N TYR A 132 -20.02 -7.11 -10.06
CA TYR A 132 -20.34 -5.80 -10.68
C TYR A 132 -19.15 -5.01 -11.25
N LEU A 133 -17.91 -5.44 -11.05
CA LEU A 133 -16.76 -4.75 -11.64
C LEU A 133 -16.60 -5.15 -13.12
N LYS A 134 -16.24 -4.18 -13.97
CA LYS A 134 -15.87 -4.43 -15.38
C LYS A 134 -14.67 -5.40 -15.40
N PRO A 135 -14.65 -6.44 -16.25
CA PRO A 135 -13.46 -7.25 -16.45
C PRO A 135 -12.32 -6.41 -17.02
N THR A 136 -11.16 -6.45 -16.39
CA THR A 136 -9.99 -5.65 -16.77
C THR A 136 -8.74 -6.53 -16.92
N LYS A 137 -7.65 -5.94 -17.42
CA LYS A 137 -6.40 -6.66 -17.73
C LYS A 137 -5.70 -7.15 -16.46
N TYR A 138 -5.77 -6.34 -15.40
CA TYR A 138 -5.16 -6.59 -14.10
C TYR A 138 -6.20 -6.66 -13.00
N ILE A 139 -5.80 -7.27 -11.88
CA ILE A 139 -6.57 -7.39 -10.66
C ILE A 139 -5.64 -6.98 -9.52
N PHE A 140 -6.14 -6.13 -8.65
CA PHE A 140 -5.47 -5.70 -7.44
C PHE A 140 -5.92 -6.52 -6.25
N CYS A 141 -4.99 -7.02 -5.44
CA CYS A 141 -5.31 -7.66 -4.16
C CYS A 141 -5.17 -6.65 -3.03
N ARG A 142 -6.30 -6.17 -2.49
CA ARG A 142 -6.31 -5.25 -1.33
C ARG A 142 -5.68 -5.83 -0.05
N TYR A 143 -5.52 -7.15 0.03
CA TYR A 143 -5.03 -7.82 1.24
C TYR A 143 -3.51 -7.90 1.34
N CYS A 144 -2.80 -7.90 0.20
CA CYS A 144 -1.33 -7.93 0.16
C CYS A 144 -0.71 -6.86 -0.76
N ASP A 145 -1.54 -6.01 -1.35
CA ASP A 145 -1.23 -4.93 -2.30
C ASP A 145 -0.61 -5.39 -3.62
N SER A 146 -0.72 -6.68 -3.98
CA SER A 146 -0.16 -7.19 -5.23
C SER A 146 -1.05 -6.87 -6.43
N ILE A 147 -0.45 -6.52 -7.56
CA ILE A 147 -1.13 -6.48 -8.86
C ILE A 147 -0.77 -7.75 -9.65
N PHE A 148 -1.78 -8.38 -10.26
CA PHE A 148 -1.58 -9.56 -11.09
C PHE A 148 -2.54 -9.55 -12.27
N ASN A 149 -2.19 -10.26 -13.34
CA ASN A 149 -3.08 -10.36 -14.51
C ASN A 149 -4.05 -11.55 -14.38
N LYS A 150 -4.99 -11.67 -15.32
CA LYS A 150 -5.98 -12.77 -15.35
C LYS A 150 -5.38 -14.19 -15.39
N TYR A 151 -4.11 -14.35 -15.75
CA TYR A 151 -3.42 -15.65 -15.77
C TYR A 151 -2.72 -15.96 -14.43
N GLY A 152 -2.84 -15.07 -13.44
CA GLY A 152 -2.15 -15.21 -12.16
C GLY A 152 -0.65 -14.89 -12.23
N ASN A 153 -0.17 -14.32 -13.34
CA ASN A 153 1.22 -13.90 -13.44
C ASN A 153 1.39 -12.58 -12.67
N TYR A 154 2.41 -12.56 -11.83
CA TYR A 154 2.86 -11.38 -11.11
C TYR A 154 3.46 -10.37 -12.06
N THR A 155 3.15 -9.10 -11.85
CA THR A 155 3.92 -8.00 -12.45
C THR A 155 4.99 -7.47 -11.51
N ASP A 156 4.89 -7.76 -10.20
CA ASP A 156 5.65 -7.05 -9.17
C ASP A 156 6.54 -8.02 -8.39
N LEU A 157 7.70 -8.37 -8.95
CA LEU A 157 8.60 -9.36 -8.36
C LEU A 157 9.34 -8.86 -7.10
N ASN A 158 9.42 -7.54 -6.87
CA ASN A 158 10.30 -6.94 -5.86
C ASN A 158 9.57 -5.95 -4.92
N ASP A 159 8.45 -6.35 -4.30
CA ASP A 159 7.75 -5.56 -3.27
C ASP A 159 7.33 -4.13 -3.70
N TYR A 160 6.97 -3.94 -4.97
CA TYR A 160 6.40 -2.67 -5.45
C TYR A 160 4.96 -2.50 -4.93
N LYS A 161 4.72 -1.42 -4.18
CA LYS A 161 3.45 -1.11 -3.51
C LYS A 161 3.28 0.39 -3.35
N ILE A 162 2.08 0.82 -2.99
CA ILE A 162 1.85 2.22 -2.59
C ILE A 162 2.62 2.53 -1.32
N CYS A 163 3.44 3.57 -1.36
CA CYS A 163 4.22 4.01 -0.22
C CYS A 163 3.35 4.69 0.83
N PRO A 164 3.38 4.25 2.10
CA PRO A 164 2.59 4.89 3.15
C PRO A 164 3.05 6.31 3.50
N VAL A 165 4.20 6.75 2.98
CA VAL A 165 4.79 8.07 3.27
C VAL A 165 4.48 9.09 2.18
N CYS A 166 4.62 8.72 0.90
CA CYS A 166 4.40 9.65 -0.21
C CYS A 166 3.21 9.27 -1.11
N ASN A 167 2.55 8.15 -0.85
CA ASN A 167 1.47 7.58 -1.65
C ASN A 167 1.84 7.32 -3.12
N TYR A 168 3.12 7.21 -3.48
CA TYR A 168 3.54 6.73 -4.81
C TYR A 168 3.76 5.21 -4.79
N TYR A 169 3.43 4.55 -5.89
CA TYR A 169 3.71 3.16 -6.18
C TYR A 169 5.21 2.97 -6.44
N ASN A 170 5.92 2.37 -5.50
CA ASN A 170 7.34 2.09 -5.70
C ASN A 170 7.76 0.92 -4.80
N ARG A 171 8.98 0.41 -4.97
CA ARG A 171 9.53 -0.64 -4.14
C ARG A 171 9.61 -0.19 -2.69
N LEU A 172 9.03 -0.99 -1.79
CA LEU A 172 9.08 -0.76 -0.36
C LEU A 172 10.25 -1.48 0.30
N GLN A 173 10.95 -0.76 1.18
CA GLN A 173 12.11 -1.28 1.87
C GLN A 173 12.14 -0.86 3.34
N ILE A 174 12.86 -1.64 4.14
CA ILE A 174 13.28 -1.24 5.48
C ILE A 174 14.65 -0.59 5.38
N THR A 175 14.68 0.74 5.53
CA THR A 175 15.92 1.51 5.46
C THR A 175 16.37 1.89 6.87
N PRO A 176 17.63 1.59 7.27
CA PRO A 176 18.18 2.14 8.49
C PRO A 176 18.34 3.66 8.36
N ARG A 177 17.82 4.39 9.34
CA ARG A 177 17.95 5.83 9.47
C ARG A 177 18.84 6.11 10.68
N VAL A 178 20.01 6.70 10.42
CA VAL A 178 20.92 7.15 11.47
C VAL A 178 21.00 8.65 11.40
N GLU A 179 20.65 9.31 12.50
CA GLU A 179 20.78 10.75 12.65
C GLU A 179 21.83 11.05 13.71
N ALA A 180 22.91 11.72 13.30
CA ALA A 180 23.89 12.25 14.22
C ALA A 180 23.48 13.68 14.64
N TYR A 181 23.34 13.90 15.94
CA TYR A 181 23.06 15.21 16.52
C TYR A 181 24.30 15.78 17.22
N PHE A 182 24.48 17.10 17.11
CA PHE A 182 25.41 17.86 17.92
C PHE A 182 24.61 18.66 18.98
N TYR A 183 24.65 18.21 20.24
CA TYR A 183 24.17 19.00 21.37
C TYR A 183 25.38 19.66 22.05
N GLY A 184 25.69 20.89 21.66
CA GLY A 184 26.78 21.65 22.27
C GLY A 184 28.17 21.02 22.10
N LYS A 185 29.13 21.41 22.95
CA LYS A 185 30.55 21.04 22.82
C LYS A 185 30.87 19.60 23.23
N GLU A 186 29.99 18.90 23.94
CA GLU A 186 30.35 17.65 24.63
C GLU A 186 29.44 16.46 24.31
N ASP A 187 28.20 16.66 23.85
CA ASP A 187 27.28 15.55 23.61
C ASP A 187 27.06 15.28 22.11
N LYS A 188 27.66 14.19 21.63
CA LYS A 188 27.34 13.57 20.35
C LYS A 188 26.34 12.45 20.60
N ALA A 189 25.11 12.63 20.13
CA ALA A 189 24.08 11.60 20.21
C ALA A 189 23.82 11.02 18.81
N PHE A 190 23.59 9.72 18.75
CA PHE A 190 23.08 9.04 17.56
C PHE A 190 21.67 8.57 17.85
N SER A 191 20.72 8.87 16.95
CA SER A 191 19.46 8.15 16.89
C SER A 191 19.54 7.07 15.82
N PHE A 192 19.05 5.88 16.15
CA PHE A 192 18.96 4.74 15.24
C PHE A 192 17.49 4.37 15.10
N GLU A 193 16.97 4.55 13.89
CA GLU A 193 15.60 4.24 13.54
C GLU A 193 15.57 3.34 12.31
N LYS A 194 14.47 2.62 12.11
CA LYS A 194 14.19 1.89 10.87
C LYS A 194 12.95 2.50 10.25
N ALA A 195 13.08 3.03 9.04
CA ALA A 195 11.95 3.54 8.27
C ALA A 195 11.44 2.46 7.31
N TYR A 196 10.12 2.30 7.23
CA TYR A 196 9.46 1.48 6.22
C TYR A 196 8.84 2.42 5.17
N GLN A 197 9.56 2.59 4.05
CA GLN A 197 9.22 3.58 3.05
C GLN A 197 9.75 3.14 1.68
N CYS A 198 9.38 3.86 0.63
CA CYS A 198 9.85 3.54 -0.71
C CYS A 198 11.25 4.09 -1.02
N ASP A 199 11.79 3.64 -2.14
CA ASP A 199 13.07 4.10 -2.68
C ASP A 199 13.09 5.62 -2.91
N SER A 200 12.02 6.21 -3.46
CA SER A 200 11.92 7.67 -3.65
C SER A 200 11.98 8.45 -2.33
N CYS A 201 11.23 8.03 -1.31
CA CYS A 201 11.29 8.64 0.02
C CYS A 201 12.69 8.54 0.62
N THR A 202 13.33 7.38 0.46
CA THR A 202 14.69 7.16 0.97
C THR A 202 15.70 8.04 0.25
N GLU A 203 15.66 8.14 -1.08
CA GLU A 203 16.55 9.00 -1.87
C GLU A 203 16.39 10.48 -1.50
N ARG A 204 15.14 10.94 -1.31
CA ARG A 204 14.83 12.31 -0.87
C ARG A 204 15.48 12.64 0.48
N GLU A 205 15.40 11.72 1.43
CA GLU A 205 15.97 11.89 2.77
C GLU A 205 17.50 11.73 2.79
N LEU A 206 18.05 10.88 1.90
CA LEU A 206 19.47 10.56 1.86
C LEU A 206 20.33 11.79 1.59
N ARG A 207 19.96 12.64 0.63
CA ARG A 207 20.78 13.80 0.26
C ARG A 207 21.07 14.75 1.44
N PRO A 208 20.07 15.30 2.16
CA PRO A 208 20.34 16.16 3.31
C PRO A 208 20.97 15.39 4.48
N ARG A 209 20.62 14.11 4.67
CA ARG A 209 21.14 13.28 5.74
C ARG A 209 22.62 12.94 5.55
N PHE A 210 23.04 12.64 4.33
CA PHE A 210 24.43 12.38 3.97
C PHE A 210 25.33 13.56 4.34
N TRP A 211 24.90 14.79 4.08
CA TRP A 211 25.67 15.99 4.46
C TRP A 211 25.76 16.19 5.98
N LYS A 212 24.68 15.89 6.71
CA LYS A 212 24.67 15.92 8.19
C LYS A 212 25.57 14.84 8.78
N ASN A 213 25.58 13.66 8.16
CA ASN A 213 26.29 12.47 8.63
C ASN A 213 27.73 12.38 8.11
N ALA A 214 28.12 13.14 7.09
CA ALA A 214 29.46 13.10 6.50
C ALA A 214 30.61 13.28 7.53
N PRO A 215 30.48 14.12 8.58
CA PRO A 215 31.49 14.20 9.65
C PRO A 215 31.58 12.96 10.55
N PHE A 216 30.65 12.02 10.45
CA PHE A 216 30.50 10.85 11.30
C PHE A 216 30.61 9.56 10.49
N VAL A 217 31.70 8.81 10.66
CA VAL A 217 31.96 7.55 9.94
C VAL A 217 30.78 6.59 9.98
N VAL A 218 30.13 6.43 11.13
CA VAL A 218 28.97 5.54 11.30
C VAL A 218 27.77 5.97 10.43
N GLY A 219 27.45 7.26 10.43
CA GLY A 219 26.34 7.80 9.63
C GLY A 219 26.61 7.69 8.12
N ALA A 220 27.85 8.00 7.69
CA ALA A 220 28.26 7.86 6.30
C ALA A 220 28.17 6.40 5.79
N ILE A 221 28.55 5.42 6.60
CA ILE A 221 28.42 3.99 6.24
C ILE A 221 26.94 3.61 6.09
N THR A 222 26.07 4.04 7.02
CA THR A 222 24.64 3.71 6.93
C THR A 222 23.96 4.35 5.72
N ASP A 223 24.34 5.58 5.37
CA ASP A 223 23.82 6.26 4.17
C ASP A 223 24.32 5.60 2.88
N PHE A 224 25.57 5.12 2.86
CA PHE A 224 26.09 4.33 1.75
C PHE A 224 25.32 3.00 1.58
N ILE A 225 25.03 2.30 2.67
CA ILE A 225 24.23 1.06 2.64
C ILE A 225 22.83 1.33 2.10
N ALA A 226 22.17 2.38 2.59
CA ALA A 226 20.85 2.79 2.13
C ALA A 226 20.85 3.16 0.64
N LYS A 227 21.84 3.93 0.18
CA LYS A 227 21.99 4.27 -1.24
C LYS A 227 22.19 3.02 -2.10
N ASN A 228 23.10 2.13 -1.72
CA ASN A 228 23.35 0.90 -2.46
C ASN A 228 22.10 0.02 -2.57
N ARG A 229 21.27 -0.05 -1.51
CA ARG A 229 20.00 -0.79 -1.54
C ARG A 229 18.99 -0.23 -2.53
N ILE A 230 18.89 1.11 -2.64
CA ILE A 230 18.04 1.75 -3.64
C ILE A 230 18.49 1.39 -5.04
N GLU A 231 19.79 1.31 -5.30
CA GLU A 231 20.34 1.05 -6.64
C GLU A 231 20.37 -0.46 -7.02
N THR A 232 20.39 -1.36 -6.05
CA THR A 232 20.40 -2.81 -6.30
C THR A 232 18.99 -3.40 -6.35
N ASP A 233 18.79 -4.51 -7.06
CA ASP A 233 17.55 -5.31 -7.06
C ASP A 233 16.30 -4.57 -7.57
N ILE A 234 16.50 -3.54 -8.39
CA ILE A 234 15.42 -2.87 -9.11
C ILE A 234 15.12 -3.71 -10.36
N ASP A 235 13.84 -4.02 -10.60
CA ASP A 235 13.44 -4.61 -11.87
C ASP A 235 13.71 -3.60 -12.99
N SER A 236 14.41 -4.04 -14.03
CA SER A 236 14.80 -3.20 -15.17
C SER A 236 13.63 -2.45 -15.81
N SER A 237 12.42 -2.98 -15.71
CA SER A 237 11.19 -2.39 -16.25
C SER A 237 10.74 -1.15 -15.47
N TYR A 238 11.22 -0.98 -14.23
CA TYR A 238 10.93 0.15 -13.34
C TYR A 238 12.19 0.95 -12.96
N ALA A 239 13.28 0.81 -13.72
CA ALA A 239 14.57 1.44 -13.40
C ALA A 239 14.49 2.96 -13.16
N GLU A 240 13.63 3.66 -13.90
CA GLU A 240 13.46 5.12 -13.81
C GLU A 240 12.34 5.55 -12.85
N LEU A 241 11.60 4.62 -12.26
CA LEU A 241 10.41 4.90 -11.45
C LEU A 241 10.74 5.78 -10.24
N THR A 242 11.80 5.44 -9.51
CA THR A 242 12.23 6.20 -8.33
C THR A 242 12.51 7.66 -8.65
N LYS A 243 13.15 7.93 -9.79
CA LYS A 243 13.48 9.27 -10.26
C LYS A 243 12.24 10.01 -10.78
N ALA A 244 11.38 9.33 -11.55
CA ALA A 244 10.12 9.89 -12.03
C ALA A 244 9.22 10.33 -10.88
N ASN A 245 9.06 9.49 -9.87
CA ASN A 245 8.23 9.77 -8.69
C ASN A 245 8.79 10.94 -7.86
N LEU A 246 10.12 11.09 -7.77
CA LEU A 246 10.74 12.24 -7.10
C LEU A 246 10.47 13.56 -7.83
N LEU A 247 10.63 13.57 -9.16
CA LEU A 247 10.35 14.74 -9.99
C LEU A 247 8.86 15.10 -9.92
N GLY A 248 7.98 14.09 -9.99
CA GLY A 248 6.53 14.26 -9.83
C GLY A 248 6.15 14.86 -8.47
N TYR A 249 6.73 14.32 -7.39
CA TYR A 249 6.53 14.84 -6.03
C TYR A 249 6.96 16.31 -5.87
N TRP A 250 7.94 16.77 -6.65
CA TRP A 250 8.39 18.17 -6.65
C TRP A 250 7.66 19.05 -7.66
N GLY A 251 6.60 18.57 -8.32
CA GLY A 251 5.88 19.32 -9.34
C GLY A 251 6.61 19.46 -10.68
N GLN A 252 7.73 18.74 -10.87
CA GLN A 252 8.56 18.82 -12.08
C GLN A 252 8.07 17.83 -13.15
N ILE A 253 6.78 17.89 -13.46
CA ILE A 253 6.11 16.92 -14.34
C ILE A 253 6.64 16.91 -15.77
N GLU A 254 7.13 18.03 -16.29
CA GLU A 254 7.77 18.09 -17.61
C GLU A 254 9.04 17.24 -17.70
N GLU A 255 9.77 17.11 -16.59
CA GLU A 255 10.96 16.23 -16.50
C GLU A 255 10.57 14.79 -16.14
N ALA A 256 9.50 14.60 -15.36
CA ALA A 256 9.02 13.27 -14.96
C ALA A 256 8.35 12.51 -16.11
N LYS A 257 7.59 13.22 -16.95
CA LYS A 257 6.83 12.68 -18.08
C LYS A 257 7.63 11.74 -19.00
N PRO A 258 8.79 12.14 -19.57
CA PRO A 258 9.53 11.25 -20.46
C PRO A 258 10.03 9.97 -19.76
N LEU A 259 10.22 9.99 -18.43
CA LEU A 259 10.58 8.80 -17.66
C LEU A 259 9.39 7.83 -17.55
N TYR A 260 8.20 8.32 -17.21
CA TYR A 260 6.98 7.50 -17.22
C TYR A 260 6.67 6.94 -18.61
N GLU A 261 6.76 7.77 -19.65
CA GLU A 261 6.52 7.35 -21.03
C GLU A 261 7.50 6.26 -21.48
N SER A 262 8.77 6.35 -21.05
CA SER A 262 9.76 5.31 -21.33
C SER A 262 9.43 3.98 -20.63
N MET A 263 8.90 4.02 -19.40
CA MET A 263 8.50 2.80 -18.68
C MET A 263 7.31 2.10 -19.34
N PHE A 264 6.38 2.85 -19.96
CA PHE A 264 5.26 2.26 -20.70
C PHE A 264 5.68 1.42 -21.92
N LEU A 265 6.92 1.56 -22.40
CA LEU A 265 7.49 0.69 -23.44
C LEU A 265 7.73 -0.74 -22.94
N TYR A 266 7.92 -0.92 -21.63
CA TYR A 266 8.22 -2.21 -20.99
C TYR A 266 7.03 -2.76 -20.20
N VAL A 267 6.39 -1.90 -19.39
CA VAL A 267 5.26 -2.24 -18.52
C VAL A 267 3.99 -1.57 -19.01
N LYS A 268 3.60 -1.89 -20.26
CA LYS A 268 2.43 -1.30 -20.91
C LYS A 268 1.17 -1.51 -20.07
N ASP A 269 0.55 -0.39 -19.72
CA ASP A 269 -0.72 -0.31 -18.98
C ASP A 269 -0.67 -0.83 -17.54
N GLN A 270 0.50 -0.94 -16.91
CA GLN A 270 0.58 -1.38 -15.50
C GLN A 270 -0.06 -0.32 -14.59
N PRO A 271 -1.04 -0.68 -13.73
CA PRO A 271 -1.87 0.31 -13.04
C PRO A 271 -1.12 1.13 -12.00
N GLY A 272 -0.12 0.58 -11.32
CA GLY A 272 0.74 1.35 -10.40
C GLY A 272 1.52 2.47 -11.08
N VAL A 273 2.11 2.21 -12.26
CA VAL A 273 2.82 3.26 -13.02
C VAL A 273 1.87 4.28 -13.62
N LEU A 274 0.70 3.85 -14.11
CA LEU A 274 -0.35 4.76 -14.58
C LEU A 274 -0.85 5.67 -13.45
N TYR A 275 -1.04 5.10 -12.26
CA TYR A 275 -1.40 5.81 -11.05
C TYR A 275 -0.36 6.84 -10.66
N ASP A 276 0.92 6.47 -10.62
CA ASP A 276 2.00 7.39 -10.29
C ASP A 276 2.10 8.55 -11.27
N PHE A 277 1.90 8.29 -12.55
CA PHE A 277 1.91 9.34 -13.55
C PHE A 277 0.74 10.32 -13.36
N GLY A 278 -0.47 9.80 -13.12
CA GLY A 278 -1.63 10.64 -12.79
C GLY A 278 -1.44 11.41 -11.49
N LYS A 279 -0.88 10.78 -10.46
CA LYS A 279 -0.56 11.42 -9.19
C LYS A 279 0.48 12.52 -9.35
N ALA A 280 1.50 12.34 -10.19
CA ALA A 280 2.51 13.37 -10.46
C ALA A 280 1.89 14.62 -11.13
N TYR A 281 0.93 14.44 -12.04
CA TYR A 281 0.13 15.54 -12.57
C TYR A 281 -0.69 16.23 -11.48
N LEU A 282 -1.35 15.46 -10.61
CA LEU A 282 -2.14 15.99 -9.51
C LEU A 282 -1.29 16.79 -8.51
N ASP A 283 -0.16 16.24 -8.06
CA ASP A 283 0.77 16.92 -7.15
C ASP A 283 1.25 18.26 -7.77
N SER A 284 1.51 18.28 -9.08
CA SER A 284 1.89 19.51 -9.80
C SER A 284 0.74 20.53 -9.84
N ALA A 285 -0.50 20.07 -10.04
CA ALA A 285 -1.68 20.92 -10.01
C ALA A 285 -1.89 21.53 -8.62
N LEU A 286 -1.77 20.72 -7.57
CA LEU A 286 -1.95 21.17 -6.18
C LEU A 286 -0.90 22.22 -5.79
N LEU A 287 0.36 22.04 -6.19
CA LEU A 287 1.40 23.06 -5.97
C LEU A 287 1.07 24.39 -6.66
N LEU A 288 0.53 24.35 -7.89
CA LEU A 288 0.09 25.56 -8.58
C LEU A 288 -1.09 26.25 -7.90
N LEU A 289 -2.01 25.49 -7.32
CA LEU A 289 -3.13 26.01 -6.54
C LEU A 289 -2.66 26.62 -5.20
N GLU A 290 -1.67 26.02 -4.54
CA GLU A 290 -1.08 26.53 -3.30
C GLU A 290 -0.29 27.83 -3.51
N ASP A 291 0.44 27.96 -4.62
CA ASP A 291 1.33 29.10 -4.90
C ASP A 291 0.58 30.35 -5.43
N ALA A 292 -0.70 30.25 -5.78
CA ALA A 292 -1.35 31.25 -6.61
C ALA A 292 -2.10 32.37 -5.89
N GLU A 293 -1.76 33.61 -6.27
CA GLU A 293 -2.68 34.74 -6.29
C GLU A 293 -3.49 34.72 -7.62
N PHE A 294 -4.83 34.55 -7.53
CA PHE A 294 -5.86 34.73 -8.57
C PHE A 294 -5.78 33.92 -9.90
N THR A 295 -4.65 33.30 -10.27
CA THR A 295 -4.46 32.63 -11.58
C THR A 295 -4.13 31.13 -11.50
N GLY A 296 -4.06 30.57 -10.29
CA GLY A 296 -3.68 29.17 -10.05
C GLY A 296 -4.64 28.19 -10.67
N ASP A 297 -5.94 28.48 -10.60
CA ASP A 297 -6.99 27.60 -11.11
C ASP A 297 -6.83 27.35 -12.61
N GLU A 298 -6.71 28.41 -13.42
CA GLU A 298 -6.54 28.28 -14.88
C GLU A 298 -5.25 27.54 -15.25
N ALA A 299 -4.17 27.76 -14.50
CA ALA A 299 -2.89 27.10 -14.72
C ALA A 299 -2.88 25.63 -14.29
N ALA A 300 -3.67 25.26 -13.26
CA ALA A 300 -3.77 23.90 -12.73
C ALA A 300 -4.68 23.01 -13.60
N MET A 301 -5.71 23.56 -14.24
CA MET A 301 -6.70 22.78 -15.00
C MET A 301 -6.13 21.82 -16.06
N PRO A 302 -5.10 22.18 -16.85
CA PRO A 302 -4.47 21.22 -17.76
C PRO A 302 -3.85 20.02 -17.04
N TYR A 303 -3.24 20.22 -15.87
CA TYR A 303 -2.64 19.15 -15.07
C TYR A 303 -3.72 18.29 -14.41
N ILE A 304 -4.80 18.88 -13.91
CA ILE A 304 -5.95 18.14 -13.35
C ILE A 304 -6.55 17.22 -14.42
N ARG A 305 -6.77 17.72 -15.64
CA ARG A 305 -7.30 16.89 -16.74
C ARG A 305 -6.40 15.72 -17.09
N GLU A 306 -5.09 15.93 -17.14
CA GLU A 306 -4.15 14.82 -17.36
C GLU A 306 -4.10 13.87 -16.16
N ALA A 307 -4.17 14.35 -14.92
CA ALA A 307 -4.26 13.50 -13.74
C ALA A 307 -5.48 12.57 -13.81
N VAL A 308 -6.65 13.13 -14.07
CA VAL A 308 -7.91 12.38 -14.25
C VAL A 308 -7.77 11.37 -15.37
N ARG A 309 -7.22 11.76 -16.52
CA ARG A 309 -7.00 10.85 -17.65
C ARG A 309 -6.16 9.63 -17.27
N TRP A 310 -5.02 9.84 -16.60
CA TRP A 310 -4.11 8.75 -16.24
C TRP A 310 -4.64 7.87 -15.11
N LEU A 311 -5.31 8.46 -14.11
CA LEU A 311 -5.97 7.72 -13.04
C LEU A 311 -7.16 6.91 -13.56
N SER A 312 -7.98 7.48 -14.46
CA SER A 312 -9.05 6.76 -15.15
C SER A 312 -8.50 5.59 -15.96
N ARG A 313 -7.40 5.79 -16.69
CA ARG A 313 -6.73 4.69 -17.40
C ARG A 313 -6.21 3.62 -16.44
N SER A 314 -5.70 3.97 -15.27
CA SER A 314 -5.31 3.00 -14.23
C SER A 314 -6.50 2.13 -13.82
N ILE A 315 -7.67 2.73 -13.58
CA ILE A 315 -8.90 2.01 -13.22
C ILE A 315 -9.44 1.18 -14.39
N GLN A 316 -9.38 1.69 -15.63
CA GLN A 316 -9.75 0.92 -16.82
C GLN A 316 -8.88 -0.34 -16.99
N MET A 317 -7.62 -0.28 -16.57
CA MET A 317 -6.69 -1.42 -16.63
C MET A 317 -6.82 -2.35 -15.43
N CYS A 318 -7.31 -1.84 -14.30
CA CYS A 318 -7.52 -2.57 -13.05
C CYS A 318 -8.72 -1.98 -12.29
N SER A 319 -9.92 -2.48 -12.57
CA SER A 319 -11.18 -1.89 -12.10
C SER A 319 -11.35 -1.88 -10.58
N ASN A 320 -10.57 -2.68 -9.86
CA ASN A 320 -10.53 -2.71 -8.41
C ASN A 320 -9.27 -2.09 -7.81
N TYR A 321 -8.54 -1.24 -8.55
CA TYR A 321 -7.33 -0.58 -8.06
C TYR A 321 -7.65 0.52 -7.05
N GLN A 322 -7.86 0.10 -5.80
CA GLN A 322 -8.22 0.95 -4.65
C GLN A 322 -7.35 2.21 -4.49
N PRO A 323 -6.02 2.19 -4.73
CA PRO A 323 -5.23 3.42 -4.63
C PRO A 323 -5.69 4.55 -5.55
N ALA A 324 -6.06 4.24 -6.79
CA ALA A 324 -6.57 5.24 -7.73
C ALA A 324 -8.00 5.68 -7.37
N ILE A 325 -8.86 4.74 -6.97
CA ILE A 325 -10.24 5.03 -6.55
C ILE A 325 -10.23 6.00 -5.36
N LYS A 326 -9.45 5.68 -4.32
CA LYS A 326 -9.32 6.53 -3.13
C LYS A 326 -8.75 7.90 -3.49
N LEU A 327 -7.77 7.97 -4.39
CA LEU A 327 -7.22 9.27 -4.80
C LEU A 327 -8.27 10.14 -5.51
N PHE A 328 -9.19 9.55 -6.28
CA PHE A 328 -10.33 10.28 -6.83
C PHE A 328 -11.29 10.75 -5.73
N GLU A 329 -11.68 9.86 -4.81
CA GLU A 329 -12.60 10.18 -3.70
C GLU A 329 -12.03 11.31 -2.82
N ASP A 330 -10.73 11.25 -2.50
CA ASP A 330 -10.03 12.26 -1.70
C ASP A 330 -9.94 13.63 -2.42
N ASN A 331 -10.24 13.69 -3.72
CA ASN A 331 -10.13 14.91 -4.55
C ASN A 331 -11.40 15.19 -5.39
N GLU A 332 -12.56 14.71 -4.95
CA GLU A 332 -13.85 14.87 -5.67
C GLU A 332 -14.25 16.35 -5.86
N GLU A 333 -13.75 17.25 -5.00
CA GLU A 333 -13.99 18.70 -5.10
C GLU A 333 -13.28 19.35 -6.29
N LEU A 334 -12.27 18.69 -6.88
CA LEU A 334 -11.67 19.15 -8.12
C LEU A 334 -12.66 18.84 -9.25
N GLU A 335 -13.47 19.81 -9.67
CA GLU A 335 -14.43 19.60 -10.77
C GLU A 335 -13.71 19.08 -12.03
N TYR A 336 -13.99 17.83 -12.42
CA TYR A 336 -13.50 17.24 -13.66
C TYR A 336 -14.63 16.64 -14.49
N GLU A 337 -14.60 16.89 -15.81
CA GLU A 337 -15.41 16.16 -16.78
C GLU A 337 -14.67 14.87 -17.13
N ILE A 338 -15.30 13.72 -16.85
CA ILE A 338 -14.82 12.43 -17.36
C ILE A 338 -15.15 12.39 -18.85
N ASP A 339 -14.11 12.34 -19.67
CA ASP A 339 -14.26 12.20 -21.11
C ASP A 339 -14.67 10.75 -21.44
N ASP A 340 -15.97 10.53 -21.64
CA ASP A 340 -16.57 9.22 -21.94
C ASP A 340 -16.11 8.67 -23.31
N ASP A 341 -15.47 9.48 -24.16
CA ASP A 341 -15.02 9.09 -25.52
C ASP A 341 -13.81 8.13 -25.54
N PHE A 342 -13.32 7.68 -24.38
CA PHE A 342 -12.20 6.74 -24.28
C PHE A 342 -12.57 5.27 -24.58
N GLU A 343 -13.84 4.94 -24.81
CA GLU A 343 -14.31 3.54 -24.85
C GLU A 343 -13.93 2.72 -26.10
N ASP A 344 -13.47 3.29 -27.23
CA ASP A 344 -13.47 2.53 -28.51
C ASP A 344 -12.22 2.65 -29.41
N ASN A 345 -11.02 2.84 -28.86
CA ASN A 345 -9.79 2.64 -29.66
C ASN A 345 -9.20 1.25 -29.41
N ASP A 346 -9.72 0.26 -30.14
CA ASP A 346 -9.15 -1.08 -30.29
C ASP A 346 -7.62 -1.01 -30.54
N TYR A 347 -6.83 -1.54 -29.59
CA TYR A 347 -5.40 -1.83 -29.73
C TYR A 347 -5.06 -3.26 -29.31
#